data_AF-A0A817HPQ9-F1
#
_entry.id   AF-A0A817HPQ9-F1
#
_cell.length_a   1.000
_cell.length_b   1.000
_cell.length_c   1.000
_cell.angle_alpha   90.00
_cell.angle_beta   90.00
_cell.angle_gamma   90.00
#
_symmetry.space_group_name_H-M   'P 1'
#
loop_
_entity.id
_entity.type
_entity.pdbx_description
1 polymer ?
#
loop_
_entity_poly.entity_id
_entity_poly.type
_entity_poly.pdbx_seq_one_letter_code
_entity_poly.pdbx_strand_id
1 'polypeptide(L)'
;MIPWDIPTSDEEIPRLTHIYRNQHFLVWLAAMDLESKDIYILRTVEWKKLIEISVDPKRQRGRRSKLISDPSPEQPMIYDENLPIPTCALYPPTGNFMYSAIFC
;
A
#
# COMPACT_ATOMS: atom_id res chain seq x y z
N MET A 1 2.26 13.87 1.55
CA MET A 1 2.01 13.33 2.90
C MET A 1 1.19 14.38 3.65
N ILE A 2 -0.11 14.15 3.83
CA ILE A 2 -0.95 15.04 4.64
C ILE A 2 -1.01 14.39 6.02
N PRO A 3 -0.49 15.04 7.09
CA PRO A 3 -0.60 14.49 8.43
C PRO A 3 -2.08 14.51 8.82
N TRP A 4 -2.53 13.44 9.46
CA TRP A 4 -3.88 13.33 10.00
C TRP A 4 -4.16 14.54 10.90
N ASP A 5 -5.16 15.35 10.55
CA ASP A 5 -5.61 16.49 11.36
C ASP A 5 -6.02 15.97 12.74
N ILE A 6 -5.55 16.62 13.80
CA ILE A 6 -5.71 16.16 15.17
C ILE A 6 -7.19 16.37 15.55
N PRO A 7 -7.91 15.34 16.06
CA PRO A 7 -9.33 15.45 16.36
C PRO A 7 -9.54 16.15 17.71
N THR A 8 -9.07 17.40 17.83
CA THR A 8 -9.20 18.23 19.05
C THR A 8 -9.87 19.57 18.80
N SER A 9 -10.37 19.85 17.59
CA SER A 9 -11.24 21.01 17.37
C SER A 9 -12.70 20.62 17.62
N ASP A 10 -13.43 21.41 18.41
CA ASP A 10 -14.88 21.28 18.71
C ASP A 10 -15.80 21.34 17.47
N GLU A 11 -15.23 21.43 16.27
CA GLU A 11 -15.94 21.48 15.01
C GLU A 11 -15.89 20.10 14.31
N GLU A 12 -17.03 19.39 14.28
CA GLU A 12 -17.24 18.17 13.49
C GLU A 12 -17.32 18.45 11.97
N ILE A 13 -16.47 19.32 11.43
CA ILE A 13 -16.53 19.68 10.01
C ILE A 13 -15.67 18.69 9.19
N PRO A 14 -16.26 17.86 8.31
CA PRO A 14 -15.50 16.96 7.46
C PRO A 14 -14.72 17.74 6.40
N ARG A 15 -13.38 17.65 6.43
CA ARG A 15 -12.46 18.35 5.52
C ARG A 15 -11.90 17.51 4.38
N LEU A 16 -12.05 16.18 4.43
CA LEU A 16 -11.52 15.29 3.40
C LEU A 16 -12.30 15.46 2.09
N THR A 17 -11.64 15.96 1.06
CA THR A 17 -12.22 16.20 -0.26
C THR A 17 -11.65 15.29 -1.34
N HIS A 18 -10.46 14.74 -1.12
CA HIS A 18 -9.75 13.97 -2.13
C HIS A 18 -8.76 13.00 -1.49
N ILE A 19 -8.70 11.78 -2.04
CA ILE A 19 -7.71 10.77 -1.68
C ILE A 19 -7.00 10.39 -2.97
N TYR A 20 -5.69 10.60 -3.00
CA TYR A 20 -4.83 10.14 -4.09
C TYR A 20 -3.76 9.22 -3.51
N ARG A 21 -3.72 7.98 -3.97
CA ARG A 21 -2.74 6.97 -3.55
C ARG A 21 -2.16 6.28 -4.76
N ASN A 22 -0.90 6.55 -5.05
CA ASN A 22 -0.11 5.75 -5.95
C ASN A 22 0.77 4.83 -5.11
N GLN A 23 0.50 3.52 -5.12
CA GLN A 23 1.20 2.53 -4.32
C GLN A 23 1.88 1.50 -5.21
N HIS A 24 3.11 1.16 -4.84
CA HIS A 24 3.90 0.13 -5.49
C HIS A 24 4.16 -0.96 -4.44
N PHE A 25 3.99 -2.22 -4.82
CA PHE A 25 4.23 -3.36 -3.96
C PHE A 25 5.21 -4.31 -4.68
N LEU A 26 6.37 -4.54 -4.07
CA LEU A 26 7.28 -5.59 -4.49
C LEU A 26 6.98 -6.86 -3.70
N VAL A 27 6.84 -7.97 -4.42
CA VAL A 27 6.54 -9.28 -3.85
C VAL A 27 7.58 -10.27 -4.34
N TRP A 28 8.13 -11.05 -3.42
CA TRP A 28 9.07 -12.11 -3.71
C TRP A 28 8.43 -13.47 -3.43
N LEU A 29 8.46 -14.35 -4.42
CA LEU A 29 8.31 -15.78 -4.20
C LEU A 29 9.68 -16.33 -3.82
N ALA A 30 9.82 -16.85 -2.61
CA ALA A 30 11.08 -17.37 -2.10
C ALA A 30 10.91 -18.77 -1.49
N ALA A 31 11.98 -19.57 -1.57
CA ALA A 31 12.13 -20.82 -0.84
C ALA A 31 13.12 -20.62 0.30
N MET A 32 12.88 -21.24 1.45
CA MET A 32 13.80 -21.23 2.58
C MET A 32 14.25 -22.65 2.87
N ASP A 33 15.56 -22.85 2.94
CA ASP A 33 16.13 -24.07 3.49
C ASP A 33 15.95 -24.04 5.03
N LEU A 34 15.33 -25.08 5.58
CA LEU A 34 14.99 -25.12 7.00
C LEU A 34 16.20 -25.42 7.89
N GLU A 35 17.24 -26.05 7.37
CA GLU A 35 18.46 -26.40 8.11
C GLU A 35 19.42 -25.20 8.16
N SER A 36 19.77 -24.65 7.00
CA SER A 36 20.68 -23.49 6.89
C SER A 36 20.01 -22.14 7.18
N LYS A 37 18.67 -22.05 7.06
CA LYS A 37 17.89 -20.79 7.06
C LYS A 37 18.17 -19.88 5.86
N ASP A 38 18.83 -20.39 4.82
CA ASP A 38 19.09 -19.63 3.61
C ASP A 38 17.81 -19.40 2.79
N ILE A 39 17.66 -18.20 2.25
CA ILE A 39 16.51 -17.78 1.44
C ILE A 39 16.92 -17.66 -0.02
N TYR A 40 16.21 -18.37 -0.89
CA TYR A 40 16.41 -18.39 -2.33
C TYR A 40 15.22 -17.74 -3.03
N ILE A 41 15.48 -16.69 -3.80
CA ILE A 41 14.43 -15.96 -4.53
C ILE A 41 14.13 -16.71 -5.82
N LEU A 42 12.87 -17.12 -5.99
CA LEU A 42 12.37 -17.82 -7.18
C LEU A 42 11.83 -16.83 -8.19
N ARG A 43 11.03 -15.85 -7.74
CA ARG A 43 10.45 -14.80 -8.60
C ARG A 43 10.30 -13.48 -7.85
N THR A 44 10.48 -12.37 -8.58
CA THR A 44 10.10 -11.02 -8.15
C THR A 44 8.95 -10.51 -9.01
N VAL A 45 7.94 -9.93 -8.36
CA VAL A 45 6.74 -9.38 -8.98
C VAL A 45 6.48 -7.98 -8.43
N GLU A 46 6.26 -6.99 -9.30
CA GLU A 46 5.79 -5.65 -8.93
C GLU A 46 4.30 -5.48 -9.24
N TRP A 47 3.58 -4.96 -8.27
CA TRP A 47 2.20 -4.50 -8.43
C TRP A 47 2.14 -2.99 -8.27
N LYS A 48 1.55 -2.31 -9.25
CA LYS A 48 1.24 -0.88 -9.17
C LYS A 48 -0.24 -0.70 -8.98
N LYS A 49 -0.61 0.15 -8.02
CA LYS A 49 -2.00 0.47 -7.74
C LYS A 49 -2.17 1.96 -7.56
N LEU A 50 -2.91 2.55 -8.48
CA LEU A 50 -3.41 3.91 -8.37
C LEU A 50 -4.85 3.87 -7.84
N ILE A 51 -5.10 4.56 -6.74
CA ILE A 51 -6.43 4.78 -6.19
C ILE A 51 -6.64 6.28 -6.09
N GLU A 52 -7.62 6.78 -6.82
CA GLU A 52 -8.05 8.18 -6.75
C GLU A 52 -9.52 8.21 -6.38
N ILE A 53 -9.87 8.89 -5.28
CA ILE A 53 -11.23 8.98 -4.77
C ILE A 53 -11.54 10.45 -4.50
N SER A 54 -12.57 10.97 -5.18
CA SER A 54 -13.16 12.25 -4.80
C SER A 54 -14.13 12.05 -3.64
N VAL A 55 -14.11 12.94 -2.65
CA VAL A 55 -14.99 12.93 -1.48
C VAL A 55 -15.76 14.25 -1.41
N ASP A 56 -17.09 14.17 -1.40
CA ASP A 56 -17.97 15.30 -1.15
C ASP A 56 -18.41 15.30 0.33
N PRO A 57 -17.85 16.17 1.18
CA PRO A 57 -18.16 16.19 2.61
C PRO A 57 -19.61 16.57 2.90
N LYS A 58 -20.31 17.24 1.96
CA LYS A 58 -21.70 17.71 2.14
C LYS A 58 -22.74 16.63 1.85
N ARG A 59 -22.36 15.53 1.18
CA ARG A 59 -23.27 14.41 0.91
C ARG A 59 -23.55 13.57 2.15
N GLN A 60 -24.60 12.76 2.10
CA GLN A 60 -24.89 11.78 3.15
C GLN A 60 -23.81 10.71 3.24
N ARG A 61 -23.57 10.17 4.44
CA ARG A 61 -22.66 9.04 4.68
C ARG A 61 -23.04 7.87 3.75
N GLY A 62 -22.03 7.19 3.19
CA GLY A 62 -22.23 6.14 2.18
C GLY A 62 -22.37 6.62 0.73
N ARG A 63 -22.53 7.94 0.49
CA ARG A 63 -22.61 8.55 -0.86
C ARG A 63 -21.61 9.68 -1.09
N ARG A 64 -20.66 9.84 -0.18
CA ARG A 64 -19.65 10.91 -0.21
C ARG A 64 -18.53 10.62 -1.19
N SER A 65 -18.14 9.37 -1.36
CA SER A 65 -16.99 8.98 -2.18
C SER A 65 -17.39 8.54 -3.57
N LYS A 66 -16.53 8.86 -4.55
CA LYS A 66 -16.58 8.34 -5.91
C LYS A 66 -15.16 7.97 -6.33
N LEU A 67 -14.98 6.74 -6.83
CA LEU A 67 -13.72 6.29 -7.43
C LEU A 67 -13.52 7.03 -8.77
N ILE A 68 -12.37 7.68 -8.92
CA ILE A 68 -11.97 8.45 -10.11
C ILE A 68 -10.92 7.67 -10.90
N SER A 69 -10.01 6.97 -10.24
CA SER A 69 -8.96 6.18 -10.90
C SER A 69 -9.56 5.06 -11.77
N ASP A 70 -8.79 4.65 -12.79
CA ASP A 70 -9.17 3.57 -13.70
C ASP A 70 -9.67 2.33 -12.93
N PRO A 71 -10.86 1.81 -13.22
CA PRO A 71 -11.35 0.58 -12.60
C PRO A 71 -10.56 -0.66 -13.01
N SER A 72 -9.77 -0.62 -14.09
CA SER A 72 -8.96 -1.75 -14.54
C SER A 72 -7.64 -1.81 -13.78
N PRO A 73 -7.40 -2.84 -12.95
CA PRO A 73 -6.12 -3.03 -12.29
C PRO A 73 -5.04 -3.33 -13.34
N GLU A 74 -3.91 -2.63 -13.26
CA GLU A 74 -2.72 -3.02 -14.02
C GLU A 74 -2.33 -4.45 -13.65
N GLN A 75 -2.04 -5.27 -14.66
CA GLN A 75 -1.51 -6.61 -14.41
C GLN A 75 -0.12 -6.51 -13.79
N PRO A 76 0.23 -7.40 -12.86
CA PRO A 76 1.54 -7.41 -12.25
C PRO A 76 2.66 -7.60 -13.27
N MET A 77 3.76 -6.90 -13.04
CA MET A 77 4.99 -7.08 -13.80
C MET A 77 5.84 -8.16 -13.14
N ILE A 78 6.17 -9.22 -13.88
CA ILE A 78 7.13 -10.23 -13.45
C ILE A 78 8.50 -9.80 -13.97
N TYR A 79 9.50 -9.76 -13.08
CA TYR A 79 10.86 -9.42 -13.51
C TYR A 79 11.54 -10.64 -14.14
N ASP A 80 12.34 -10.37 -15.18
CA ASP A 80 13.21 -11.37 -15.80
C ASP A 80 14.34 -11.78 -14.84
N GLU A 81 14.87 -10.82 -14.09
CA GLU A 81 15.90 -11.02 -13.06
C GLU A 81 15.34 -10.69 -11.67
N ASN A 82 15.65 -11.54 -10.69
CA ASN A 82 15.15 -11.35 -9.33
C ASN A 82 15.85 -10.19 -8.63
N LEU A 83 15.07 -9.31 -8.00
CA LEU A 83 15.58 -8.24 -7.16
C LEU A 83 15.89 -8.78 -5.75
N PRO A 84 16.93 -8.29 -5.06
CA PRO A 84 17.22 -8.70 -3.70
C PRO A 84 16.07 -8.37 -2.74
N ILE A 85 15.80 -9.24 -1.77
CA ILE A 85 14.83 -8.95 -0.71
C ILE A 85 15.46 -7.94 0.25
N PRO A 86 14.84 -6.76 0.47
CA PRO A 86 15.33 -5.81 1.45
C PRO A 86 15.15 -6.37 2.86
N THR A 87 16.10 -6.09 3.76
CA THR A 87 16.08 -6.62 5.14
C THR A 87 14.80 -6.27 5.89
N CYS A 88 14.19 -5.11 5.60
CA CYS A 88 12.91 -4.69 6.18
C CYS A 88 11.72 -5.62 5.84
N ALA A 89 11.80 -6.40 4.76
CA ALA A 89 10.78 -7.37 4.38
C ALA A 89 10.95 -8.73 5.08
N LEU A 90 12.09 -8.99 5.72
CA LEU A 90 12.40 -10.25 6.40
C LEU A 90 11.96 -10.29 7.86
N TYR A 91 11.59 -9.14 8.43
CA TYR A 91 11.14 -9.04 9.82
C TYR A 91 9.66 -8.65 9.89
N PRO A 92 8.87 -9.28 10.78
CA PRO A 92 7.48 -8.88 10.97
C PRO A 92 7.43 -7.41 11.37
N PRO A 93 6.49 -6.62 10.83
CA PRO A 93 6.40 -5.21 11.17
C PRO A 93 6.02 -5.09 12.64
N THR A 94 6.85 -4.38 13.42
CA THR A 94 6.61 -4.17 14.84
C THR A 94 5.51 -3.10 15.02
N GLY A 95 4.33 -3.52 15.50
CA GLY A 95 3.25 -2.63 15.97
C GLY A 95 2.74 -1.61 14.94
N ASN A 96 2.86 -0.31 15.26
CA ASN A 96 2.37 0.82 14.45
C ASN A 96 3.06 0.98 13.08
N PHE A 97 4.13 0.21 12.84
CA PHE A 97 4.87 0.20 11.58
C PHE A 97 4.37 -0.89 10.61
N MET A 98 3.15 -1.41 10.77
CA MET A 98 2.54 -2.38 9.85
C MET A 98 2.57 -1.96 8.37
N TYR A 99 2.67 -0.66 8.09
CA TYR A 99 2.87 -0.12 6.75
C TYR A 99 4.25 -0.44 6.15
N SER A 100 5.30 -0.69 6.93
CA SER A 100 6.67 -0.85 6.41
C SER A 100 6.90 -2.16 5.65
N ALA A 101 6.10 -3.20 5.90
CA ALA A 101 6.15 -4.43 5.09
C ALA A 101 5.58 -4.23 3.67
N ILE A 102 4.86 -3.14 3.46
CA ILE A 102 4.26 -2.73 2.18
C ILE A 102 5.11 -1.66 1.47
N PHE A 103 6.05 -1.02 2.18
CA PHE A 103 6.83 0.13 1.69
C PHE A 103 8.34 -0.08 1.71
N CYS A 104 8.80 -1.33 1.79
CA CYS A 104 10.02 -1.68 1.06
C CYS A 104 9.64 -1.78 -0.43
#